data_AF-A0AAV3TYF2-F1
#
_entry.id   AF-A0AAV3TYF2-F1
#
_cell.length_a   1.000
_cell.length_b   1.000
_cell.length_c   1.000
_cell.angle_alpha   90.00
_cell.angle_beta   90.00
_cell.angle_gamma   90.00
#
_symmetry.space_group_name_H-M   'P 1'
#
loop_
_entity.id
_entity.type
_entity.pdbx_description
1 polymer ?
#
loop_
_entity_poly.entity_id
_entity_poly.type
_entity_poly.pdbx_seq_one_letter_code
_entity_poly.pdbx_strand_id
1 'polypeptide(L)'
;MPTTLELGGKSLVIVGQGADIKDVAERAIAAKPQIAGQTYHAPDCVLMHCSEVDTLVAEKDKAAKTLFPRGILSPDYVILIQQRHVE
;
A
#
# COMPACT_ATOMS: atom_id res chain seq x y z
N MET A 1 27.27 3.36 25.72
CA MET A 1 26.04 2.62 26.09
C MET A 1 25.56 1.88 24.85
N PRO A 2 25.08 0.63 24.95
CA PRO A 2 24.47 -0.06 23.81
C PRO A 2 23.12 0.59 23.46
N THR A 3 22.75 0.54 22.18
CA THR A 3 21.47 1.07 21.66
C THR A 3 20.81 0.04 20.76
N THR A 4 19.47 0.09 20.70
CA THR A 4 18.64 -0.67 19.75
C THR A 4 17.95 0.34 18.83
N LEU A 5 18.07 0.16 17.52
CA LEU A 5 17.54 1.06 16.50
C LEU A 5 16.60 0.32 15.56
N GLU A 6 15.33 0.71 15.56
CA GLU A 6 14.35 0.32 14.54
C GLU A 6 14.25 1.48 13.55
N LEU A 7 14.82 1.28 12.36
CA LEU A 7 14.80 2.26 11.28
C LEU A 7 13.81 1.82 10.21
N GLY A 8 13.46 2.74 9.31
CA GLY A 8 12.64 2.42 8.15
C GLY A 8 13.32 1.44 7.19
N GLY A 9 12.56 0.95 6.23
CA GLY A 9 13.04 0.09 5.15
C GLY A 9 12.10 0.14 3.95
N LYS A 10 12.42 -0.61 2.88
CA LYS A 10 11.52 -0.82 1.74
C LYS A 10 10.87 -2.19 1.88
N SER A 11 9.60 -2.22 2.29
CA SER A 11 8.89 -3.47 2.51
C SER A 11 8.40 -4.04 1.18
N LEU A 12 8.94 -5.19 0.78
CA LEU A 12 8.55 -5.88 -0.47
C LEU A 12 7.37 -6.82 -0.24
N VAL A 13 6.41 -6.80 -1.16
CA VAL A 13 5.35 -7.81 -1.27
C VAL A 13 5.66 -8.68 -2.48
N ILE A 14 5.90 -9.96 -2.26
CA ILE A 14 6.18 -10.92 -3.33
C ILE A 14 4.92 -11.75 -3.59
N VAL A 15 4.45 -11.77 -4.83
CA VAL A 15 3.24 -12.48 -5.26
C VAL A 15 3.65 -13.56 -6.25
N GLY A 16 3.42 -14.81 -5.87
CA GLY A 16 3.65 -15.97 -6.74
C GLY A 16 2.57 -16.10 -7.82
N GLN A 17 2.91 -16.75 -8.93
CA GLN A 17 1.94 -17.09 -9.99
C GLN A 17 0.78 -17.92 -9.42
N GLY A 18 -0.46 -17.60 -9.84
CA GLY A 18 -1.65 -18.31 -9.38
C GLY A 18 -2.16 -17.87 -8.00
N ALA A 19 -1.56 -16.83 -7.41
CA ALA A 19 -2.14 -16.17 -6.25
C ALA A 19 -3.50 -15.52 -6.58
N ASP A 20 -4.35 -15.39 -5.58
CA ASP A 20 -5.60 -14.64 -5.72
C ASP A 20 -5.30 -13.13 -5.78
N ILE A 21 -5.26 -12.59 -7.00
CA ILE A 21 -4.92 -11.19 -7.25
C ILE A 21 -5.92 -10.23 -6.61
N LYS A 22 -7.18 -10.64 -6.44
CA LYS A 22 -8.20 -9.80 -5.80
C LYS A 22 -7.92 -9.68 -4.30
N ASP A 23 -7.66 -10.79 -3.61
CA ASP A 23 -7.27 -10.78 -2.19
C ASP A 23 -5.97 -9.98 -1.96
N VAL A 24 -4.98 -10.15 -2.85
CA VAL A 24 -3.74 -9.37 -2.81
C VAL A 24 -4.03 -7.86 -2.96
N ALA A 25 -4.89 -7.47 -3.90
CA ALA A 25 -5.26 -6.08 -4.13
C ALA A 25 -5.96 -5.46 -2.91
N GLU A 26 -6.96 -6.16 -2.36
CA GLU A 26 -7.72 -5.71 -1.18
C GLU A 26 -6.79 -5.50 0.02
N ARG A 27 -5.90 -6.46 0.31
CA ARG A 27 -4.92 -6.33 1.40
C ARG A 27 -3.92 -5.22 1.17
N ALA A 28 -3.41 -5.07 -0.05
CA ALA A 28 -2.47 -4.01 -0.38
C ALA A 28 -3.10 -2.62 -0.20
N ILE A 29 -4.36 -2.44 -0.59
CA ILE A 29 -5.10 -1.19 -0.43
C ILE A 29 -5.58 -0.96 1.00
N ALA A 30 -5.83 -2.00 1.78
CA ALA A 30 -6.13 -1.84 3.20
C ALA A 30 -4.88 -1.41 3.98
N ALA A 31 -3.70 -1.92 3.63
CA ALA A 31 -2.45 -1.68 4.36
C ALA A 31 -1.73 -0.38 3.93
N LYS A 32 -1.59 -0.11 2.63
CA LYS A 32 -0.77 1.02 2.14
C LYS A 32 -1.23 2.40 2.63
N PRO A 33 -2.53 2.72 2.70
CA PRO A 33 -3.01 4.06 3.09
C PRO A 33 -3.09 4.26 4.61
N GLN A 34 -2.82 3.23 5.43
CA GLN A 34 -2.75 3.39 6.88
C GLN A 34 -1.69 4.43 7.23
N ILE A 35 -2.08 5.44 8.01
CA ILE A 35 -1.23 6.61 8.36
C ILE A 35 -0.65 7.26 7.08
N ALA A 36 -1.43 7.35 6.01
CA ALA A 36 -0.99 7.85 4.70
C ALA A 36 0.27 7.12 4.15
N GLY A 37 0.48 5.86 4.54
CA GLY A 37 1.67 5.08 4.18
C GLY A 37 2.93 5.45 4.96
N GLN A 38 2.84 6.35 5.96
CA GLN A 38 3.96 6.74 6.83
C GLN A 38 4.19 5.72 7.95
N THR A 39 4.26 4.44 7.58
CA THR A 39 4.58 3.33 8.48
C THR A 39 5.82 2.62 7.96
N TYR A 40 6.69 2.19 8.88
CA TYR A 40 7.94 1.52 8.55
C TYR A 40 7.76 0.11 7.93
N HIS A 41 6.53 -0.42 7.94
CA HIS A 41 6.16 -1.71 7.36
C HIS A 41 5.14 -1.58 6.22
N ALA A 42 4.83 -0.36 5.77
CA ALA A 42 3.89 -0.16 4.69
C ALA A 42 4.42 -0.83 3.40
N PRO A 43 3.58 -1.53 2.63
CA PRO A 43 4.05 -2.22 1.43
C PRO A 43 4.56 -1.21 0.38
N ASP A 44 5.84 -1.24 0.05
CA ASP A 44 6.49 -0.25 -0.82
C ASP A 44 6.53 -0.65 -2.28
N CYS A 45 6.72 -1.95 -2.55
CA CYS A 45 6.79 -2.47 -3.89
C CYS A 45 6.17 -3.87 -3.95
N VAL A 46 5.52 -4.18 -5.07
CA VAL A 46 5.01 -5.51 -5.36
C VAL A 46 5.87 -6.13 -6.46
N LEU A 47 6.44 -7.30 -6.18
CA LEU A 47 7.15 -8.12 -7.16
C LEU A 47 6.25 -9.30 -7.54
N MET A 48 5.92 -9.41 -8.82
CA MET A 48 4.98 -10.40 -9.34
C MET A 48 5.28 -10.75 -10.79
N HIS A 49 4.58 -11.75 -11.32
CA HIS A 49 4.72 -12.10 -12.73
C HIS A 49 4.11 -11.00 -13.62
N CYS A 50 4.83 -10.63 -14.69
CA CYS A 50 4.48 -9.49 -15.55
C CYS A 50 3.09 -9.63 -16.19
N SER A 51 2.64 -10.85 -16.48
CA SER A 51 1.32 -11.09 -17.09
C SER A 51 0.14 -10.76 -16.17
N GLU A 52 0.37 -10.61 -14.86
CA GLU A 52 -0.68 -10.40 -13.86
C GLU A 52 -0.75 -8.93 -13.39
N VAL A 53 0.21 -8.08 -13.82
CA VAL A 53 0.36 -6.69 -13.35
C VAL A 53 -0.88 -5.85 -13.63
N ASP A 54 -1.40 -5.90 -14.86
CA ASP A 54 -2.58 -5.10 -15.25
C ASP A 54 -3.83 -5.51 -14.46
N THR A 55 -3.98 -6.82 -14.20
CA THR A 55 -5.05 -7.36 -13.36
C THR A 55 -4.94 -6.81 -11.93
N LEU A 56 -3.73 -6.81 -11.35
CA LEU A 56 -3.52 -6.25 -10.01
C LEU A 56 -3.85 -4.76 -9.97
N VAL A 57 -3.41 -3.98 -10.97
CA VAL A 57 -3.71 -2.54 -11.04
C VAL A 57 -5.22 -2.29 -11.08
N ALA A 58 -5.95 -3.05 -11.90
CA ALA A 58 -7.40 -2.93 -12.01
C ALA A 58 -8.12 -3.29 -10.70
N GLU A 59 -7.73 -4.38 -10.04
CA GLU A 59 -8.32 -4.78 -8.76
C GLU A 59 -7.96 -3.80 -7.62
N LYS A 60 -6.74 -3.23 -7.62
CA LYS A 60 -6.36 -2.19 -6.66
C LYS A 60 -7.18 -0.92 -6.82
N ASP A 61 -7.47 -0.50 -8.05
CA ASP A 61 -8.33 0.67 -8.30
C ASP A 61 -9.76 0.42 -7.78
N LYS A 62 -10.33 -0.77 -8.02
CA LYS A 62 -11.63 -1.16 -7.47
C LYS A 62 -11.64 -1.17 -5.95
N ALA A 63 -10.63 -1.78 -5.33
CA ALA A 63 -10.49 -1.82 -3.88
C ALA A 63 -10.35 -0.41 -3.29
N ALA A 64 -9.57 0.47 -3.93
CA ALA A 64 -9.38 1.85 -3.49
C ALA A 64 -10.68 2.66 -3.54
N LYS A 65 -11.47 2.53 -4.62
CA LYS A 65 -12.78 3.17 -4.75
C LYS A 65 -13.81 2.62 -3.76
N THR A 66 -13.66 1.36 -3.36
CA THR A 66 -14.54 0.72 -2.36
C THR A 66 -14.22 1.24 -0.96
N LEU A 67 -12.94 1.27 -0.58
CA LEU A 67 -12.49 1.68 0.74
C LEU A 67 -12.54 3.21 0.93
N PHE A 68 -12.28 3.96 -0.15
CA PHE A 68 -12.25 5.42 -0.15
C PHE A 68 -13.15 5.98 -1.27
N PRO A 69 -14.49 5.90 -1.14
CA PRO A 69 -15.42 6.31 -2.19
C PRO A 69 -15.35 7.81 -2.54
N ARG A 70 -14.84 8.64 -1.62
CA ARG A 70 -14.59 10.07 -1.86
C ARG A 70 -13.11 10.38 -2.09
N GLY A 71 -12.30 9.37 -2.41
CA GLY A 71 -10.84 9.51 -2.52
C GLY A 71 -10.25 10.06 -1.23
N ILE A 72 -9.38 11.08 -1.35
CA ILE A 72 -8.73 11.76 -0.22
C ILE A 72 -9.71 12.49 0.72
N LEU A 73 -10.96 12.71 0.29
CA LEU A 73 -12.01 13.32 1.11
C LEU A 73 -12.81 12.27 1.89
N SER A 74 -12.47 10.98 1.77
CA SER A 74 -13.05 9.92 2.58
C SER A 74 -12.67 10.15 4.05
N PRO A 75 -13.60 9.98 5.00
CA PRO A 75 -13.36 10.33 6.40
C PRO A 75 -12.23 9.50 7.03
N ASP A 76 -12.01 8.28 6.51
CA ASP A 76 -10.97 7.36 6.96
C ASP A 76 -9.63 7.57 6.23
N TYR A 77 -9.54 8.54 5.32
CA TYR A 77 -8.30 8.85 4.62
C TYR A 77 -7.46 9.84 5.44
N VAL A 78 -6.26 9.42 5.82
CA VAL A 78 -5.30 10.24 6.58
C VAL A 78 -4.36 10.98 5.61
N ILE A 79 -3.96 12.20 5.95
CA ILE A 79 -3.04 13.02 5.15
C ILE A 79 -1.61 12.97 5.71
N LEU A 80 -0.63 13.32 4.86
CA LEU A 80 0.78 13.40 5.24
C LEU A 80 1.00 14.46 6.34
N ILE A 81 1.91 14.15 7.28
CA ILE A 81 2.16 15.00 8.46
C ILE A 81 2.67 16.42 8.15
N GLN A 82 3.38 16.61 7.04
CA GLN A 82 3.99 17.88 6.68
C GLN A 82 4.00 18.06 5.15
N GLN A 83 3.86 19.32 4.72
CA GLN A 83 3.83 19.69 3.31
C GLN A 83 5.08 19.24 2.52
N ARG A 84 6.26 19.30 3.13
CA ARG A 84 7.52 18.84 2.51
C ARG A 84 7.52 17.36 2.08
N HIS A 85 6.63 16.53 2.61
CA HIS A 85 6.52 15.11 2.25
C HIS A 85 5.58 14.89 1.05
N VAL A 86 4.89 15.95 0.59
CA VAL A 86 4.02 15.93 -0.59
C VAL A 86 4.79 16.27 -1.86
N GLU A 87 5.86 17.08 -1.73
CA GLU A 87 6.77 17.53 -2.80
C GLU A 87 7.69 16.40 -3.30
#